data_AF-A0A3D1V4K9-F1
#
_entry.id   AF-A0A3D1V4K9-F1
#
_cell.length_a   1.000
_cell.length_b   1.000
_cell.length_c   1.000
_cell.angle_alpha   90.00
_cell.angle_beta   90.00
_cell.angle_gamma   90.00
#
_symmetry.space_group_name_H-M   'P 1'
#
loop_
_entity.id
_entity.type
_entity.pdbx_description
1 polymer ?
#
loop_
_entity_poly.entity_id
_entity_poly.type
_entity_poly.pdbx_seq_one_letter_code
_entity_poly.pdbx_strand_id
1 'polypeptide(L)'
;MLERGVRLAALTALVVVLFAPQLSRSAEAAGVGYFDPTSHTLGGPIREYWESHGGLWLFGYPVSEPYAALSEDGRPIVAQYFERTRLEYHPALDDTPYRVLGGRLGAVLTAGREHQPEFLPVAGAGAGCEYFAPTGHTLCAPFRDWWRDKGGLPIFGYPLSEAFEEGGYTVQYFERARFEWHPENLGTGWEVELGHLGIDDARRTGASTLDAFNAATPVMTTLRVATDLTASPGGEVVGTLNAGTPVRVIDGPRSDRYLVQTPGITGWVAFSTLSWTARP
;
A
#
# COMPACT_ATOMS: atom_id res chain seq x y z
N MET A 1 -87.36 12.81 -10.15
CA MET A 1 -86.73 14.10 -9.83
C MET A 1 -85.72 13.84 -8.72
N LEU A 2 -84.43 13.98 -9.07
CA LEU A 2 -83.19 14.12 -8.27
C LEU A 2 -83.13 13.52 -6.84
N GLU A 3 -82.30 12.51 -6.58
CA GLU A 3 -80.87 12.61 -6.12
C GLU A 3 -80.77 13.07 -4.63
N ARG A 4 -80.00 12.51 -3.68
CA ARG A 4 -78.62 11.98 -3.69
C ARG A 4 -78.38 11.00 -2.53
N GLY A 5 -77.55 10.00 -2.80
CA GLY A 5 -77.04 9.03 -1.83
C GLY A 5 -75.76 9.49 -1.12
N VAL A 6 -75.57 8.94 0.07
CA VAL A 6 -74.37 9.07 0.89
C VAL A 6 -73.22 8.32 0.22
N ARG A 7 -72.13 9.01 -0.10
CA ARG A 7 -70.86 8.39 -0.52
C ARG A 7 -69.78 8.72 0.52
N LEU A 8 -69.36 7.69 1.25
CA LEU A 8 -68.11 7.67 2.01
C LEU A 8 -66.96 7.59 0.98
N ALA A 9 -66.15 8.63 0.86
CA ALA A 9 -64.91 8.58 0.09
C ALA A 9 -63.75 8.35 1.07
N ALA A 10 -63.14 7.17 0.97
CA ALA A 10 -61.92 6.82 1.69
C ALA A 10 -60.77 7.72 1.24
N LEU A 11 -60.05 8.32 2.18
CA LEU A 11 -58.77 8.98 1.93
C LEU A 11 -57.72 7.90 1.61
N THR A 12 -57.31 7.78 0.35
CA THR A 12 -56.13 7.01 -0.02
C THR A 12 -54.90 7.87 0.26
N ALA A 13 -54.21 7.62 1.37
CA ALA A 13 -52.90 8.21 1.62
C ALA A 13 -51.88 7.58 0.64
N LEU A 14 -51.42 8.35 -0.34
CA LEU A 14 -50.29 7.98 -1.18
C LEU A 14 -49.01 8.09 -0.32
N VAL A 15 -48.59 6.98 0.28
CA VAL A 15 -47.25 6.87 0.85
C VAL A 15 -46.28 6.69 -0.31
N VAL A 16 -45.66 7.79 -0.75
CA VAL A 16 -44.45 7.72 -1.57
C VAL A 16 -43.34 7.25 -0.64
N VAL A 17 -43.07 5.95 -0.62
CA VAL A 17 -41.83 5.42 -0.08
C VAL A 17 -40.73 5.87 -1.03
N LEU A 18 -40.14 7.03 -0.75
CA LEU A 18 -38.85 7.38 -1.32
C LEU A 18 -37.88 6.32 -0.82
N PHE A 19 -37.43 5.44 -1.70
CA PHE A 19 -36.22 4.65 -1.48
C PHE A 19 -35.07 5.64 -1.32
N ALA A 20 -34.82 6.07 -0.09
CA ALA A 20 -33.56 6.69 0.26
C ALA A 20 -32.46 5.68 -0.10
N PRO A 21 -31.36 6.08 -0.78
CA PRO A 21 -30.22 5.21 -0.94
C PRO A 21 -29.70 4.91 0.47
N GLN A 22 -30.00 3.72 0.96
CA GLN A 22 -29.40 3.22 2.17
C GLN A 22 -27.95 2.81 1.85
N LEU A 23 -27.04 3.27 2.72
CA LEU A 23 -25.67 2.80 2.91
C LEU A 23 -24.57 3.39 2.01
N SER A 24 -24.37 4.71 2.09
CA SER A 24 -23.05 5.32 1.86
C SER A 24 -22.27 5.41 3.18
N ARG A 25 -21.91 4.24 3.76
CA ARG A 25 -21.17 4.13 5.03
C ARG A 25 -19.89 3.30 4.87
N SER A 26 -19.20 3.36 3.72
CA SER A 26 -18.49 2.15 3.25
C SER A 26 -16.98 2.25 3.02
N ALA A 27 -16.34 3.42 2.97
CA ALA A 27 -14.88 3.48 2.71
C ALA A 27 -14.07 3.66 4.01
N GLU A 28 -14.32 4.74 4.75
CA GLU A 28 -13.51 5.08 5.94
C GLU A 28 -13.95 4.35 7.22
N ALA A 29 -15.20 3.89 7.26
CA ALA A 29 -15.72 3.05 8.35
C ALA A 29 -15.38 1.55 8.18
N ALA A 30 -14.75 1.15 7.08
CA ALA A 30 -14.49 -0.26 6.72
C ALA A 30 -13.02 -0.70 6.85
N GLY A 31 -12.12 0.16 7.36
CA GLY A 31 -10.69 -0.19 7.48
C GLY A 31 -9.91 -0.16 6.15
N VAL A 32 -10.44 0.50 5.13
CA VAL A 32 -9.82 0.64 3.81
C VAL A 32 -9.17 2.03 3.69
N GLY A 33 -7.86 2.08 3.41
CA GLY A 33 -7.12 3.31 3.12
C GLY A 33 -7.12 3.62 1.62
N TYR A 34 -7.15 4.90 1.25
CA TYR A 34 -7.05 5.37 -0.14
C TYR A 34 -5.70 6.08 -0.35
N PHE A 35 -5.06 5.82 -1.50
CA PHE A 35 -3.76 6.38 -1.84
C PHE A 35 -3.90 7.33 -3.04
N ASP A 36 -3.94 8.65 -2.77
CA ASP A 36 -4.03 9.69 -3.81
C ASP A 36 -3.00 9.53 -4.95
N PRO A 37 -1.72 9.18 -4.70
CA PRO A 37 -0.71 9.10 -5.76
C PRO A 37 -1.04 8.09 -6.87
N THR A 38 -1.69 6.99 -6.51
CA THR A 38 -2.05 5.91 -7.45
C THR A 38 -3.55 5.77 -7.65
N SER A 39 -4.35 6.49 -6.87
CA SER A 39 -5.82 6.39 -6.85
C SER A 39 -6.32 4.97 -6.57
N HIS A 40 -5.65 4.22 -5.70
CA HIS A 40 -6.04 2.85 -5.32
C HIS A 40 -6.31 2.71 -3.83
N THR A 41 -7.09 1.70 -3.48
CA THR A 41 -7.42 1.40 -2.08
C THR A 41 -6.60 0.23 -1.52
N LEU A 42 -6.48 0.16 -0.20
CA LEU A 42 -5.82 -0.92 0.51
C LEU A 42 -6.61 -1.25 1.77
N GLY A 43 -6.98 -2.51 1.97
CA GLY A 43 -7.77 -2.93 3.12
C GLY A 43 -7.52 -4.37 3.54
N GLY A 44 -8.17 -4.77 4.63
CA GLY A 44 -8.19 -6.16 5.11
C GLY A 44 -6.79 -6.72 5.44
N PRO A 45 -6.61 -8.05 5.33
CA PRO A 45 -5.36 -8.72 5.70
C PRO A 45 -4.14 -8.22 4.93
N ILE A 46 -4.31 -7.81 3.66
CA ILE A 46 -3.21 -7.29 2.85
C ILE A 46 -2.72 -5.94 3.40
N ARG A 47 -3.63 -5.07 3.86
CA ARG A 47 -3.27 -3.81 4.53
C ARG A 47 -2.47 -4.07 5.81
N GLU A 48 -2.98 -4.97 6.66
CA GLU A 48 -2.34 -5.32 7.94
C GLU A 48 -0.91 -5.83 7.71
N TYR A 49 -0.73 -6.71 6.71
CA TYR A 49 0.58 -7.22 6.32
C TYR A 49 1.49 -6.11 5.79
N TRP A 50 1.00 -5.28 4.87
CA TRP A 50 1.73 -4.14 4.31
C TRP A 50 2.23 -3.21 5.43
N GLU A 51 1.35 -2.79 6.34
CA GLU A 51 1.69 -1.87 7.44
C GLU A 51 2.74 -2.46 8.41
N SER A 52 2.67 -3.77 8.67
CA SER A 52 3.56 -4.44 9.63
C SER A 52 4.91 -4.88 9.05
N HIS A 53 5.07 -4.96 7.73
CA HIS A 53 6.27 -5.49 7.07
C HIS A 53 6.97 -4.44 6.18
N GLY A 54 6.97 -3.17 6.58
CA GLY A 54 7.74 -2.11 5.93
C GLY A 54 6.95 -1.23 4.94
N GLY A 55 5.70 -1.60 4.64
CA GLY A 55 4.75 -0.77 3.91
C GLY A 55 5.31 -0.17 2.63
N LEU A 56 5.22 1.16 2.53
CA LEU A 56 5.63 1.92 1.36
C LEU A 56 7.10 1.65 0.98
N TRP A 57 7.94 1.46 2.01
CA TRP A 57 9.38 1.30 1.84
C TRP A 57 9.74 -0.01 1.13
N LEU A 58 9.06 -1.12 1.46
CA LEU A 58 9.29 -2.41 0.79
C LEU A 58 8.39 -2.65 -0.41
N PHE A 59 7.09 -2.39 -0.28
CA PHE A 59 6.12 -2.84 -1.28
C PHE A 59 5.74 -1.74 -2.28
N GLY A 60 5.94 -0.47 -1.91
CA GLY A 60 5.45 0.67 -2.69
C GLY A 60 3.95 0.90 -2.51
N TYR A 61 3.40 1.78 -3.34
CA TYR A 61 1.97 2.06 -3.38
C TYR A 61 1.18 0.91 -4.00
N PRO A 62 -0.10 0.70 -3.60
CA PRO A 62 -1.00 -0.18 -4.35
C PRO A 62 -1.24 0.41 -5.75
N VAL A 63 -1.26 -0.45 -6.76
CA VAL A 63 -1.49 -0.07 -8.17
C VAL A 63 -2.65 -0.83 -8.80
N SER A 64 -3.35 -1.61 -7.99
CA SER A 64 -4.61 -2.24 -8.32
C SER A 64 -5.49 -2.30 -7.07
N GLU A 65 -6.78 -2.52 -7.25
CA GLU A 65 -7.67 -3.04 -6.23
C GLU A 65 -7.38 -4.53 -5.96
N PRO A 66 -7.75 -5.07 -4.79
CA PRO A 66 -7.68 -6.50 -4.54
C PRO A 66 -8.67 -7.26 -5.44
N TYR A 67 -8.24 -8.37 -6.02
CA TYR A 67 -9.06 -9.19 -6.92
C TYR A 67 -8.88 -10.68 -6.64
N ALA A 68 -9.90 -11.48 -6.96
CA ALA A 68 -9.83 -12.93 -6.83
C ALA A 68 -8.87 -13.52 -7.87
N ALA A 69 -7.97 -14.40 -7.45
CA ALA A 69 -7.00 -15.07 -8.30
C ALA A 69 -6.77 -16.52 -7.83
N LEU A 70 -5.90 -17.23 -8.53
CA LEU A 70 -5.37 -18.52 -8.12
C LEU A 70 -3.89 -18.39 -7.78
N SER A 71 -3.45 -19.09 -6.73
CA SER A 71 -2.03 -19.30 -6.43
C SER A 71 -1.38 -20.24 -7.45
N GLU A 72 -0.05 -20.39 -7.39
CA GLU A 72 0.72 -21.33 -8.24
C GLU A 72 0.21 -22.77 -8.15
N ASP A 73 -0.28 -23.20 -6.99
CA ASP A 73 -0.86 -24.53 -6.75
C ASP A 73 -2.37 -24.62 -7.02
N GLY A 74 -2.97 -23.58 -7.63
CA GLY A 74 -4.36 -23.57 -8.06
C GLY A 74 -5.38 -23.32 -6.95
N ARG A 75 -4.97 -22.84 -5.77
CA ARG A 75 -5.88 -22.50 -4.68
C ARG A 75 -6.44 -21.09 -4.83
N PRO A 76 -7.69 -20.85 -4.39
CA PRO A 76 -8.25 -19.51 -4.40
C PRO A 76 -7.48 -18.59 -3.44
N ILE A 77 -7.12 -17.41 -3.94
CA ILE A 77 -6.46 -16.33 -3.21
C ILE A 77 -7.12 -14.99 -3.55
N VAL A 78 -6.84 -13.98 -2.74
CA VAL A 78 -7.07 -12.58 -3.10
C VAL A 78 -5.71 -11.94 -3.33
N ALA A 79 -5.49 -11.37 -4.51
CA ALA A 79 -4.23 -10.74 -4.84
C ALA A 79 -4.39 -9.24 -5.05
N GLN A 80 -3.33 -8.50 -4.78
CA GLN A 80 -3.26 -7.07 -5.07
C GLN A 80 -1.85 -6.72 -5.54
N TYR A 81 -1.76 -5.95 -6.63
CA TYR A 81 -0.48 -5.45 -7.10
C TYR A 81 -0.10 -4.16 -6.38
N PHE A 82 1.20 -4.06 -6.10
CA PHE A 82 1.89 -2.87 -5.62
C PHE A 82 3.00 -2.54 -6.62
N GLU A 83 3.65 -1.39 -6.47
CA GLU A 83 4.75 -1.00 -7.37
C GLU A 83 5.85 -2.08 -7.41
N ARG A 84 6.24 -2.61 -6.23
CA ARG A 84 7.42 -3.49 -6.10
C ARG A 84 7.09 -4.96 -6.00
N THR A 85 5.84 -5.32 -5.71
CA THR A 85 5.45 -6.73 -5.53
C THR A 85 3.96 -6.96 -5.83
N ARG A 86 3.54 -8.23 -5.73
CA ARG A 86 2.14 -8.63 -5.65
C ARG A 86 1.95 -9.35 -4.32
N LEU A 87 1.08 -8.83 -3.46
CA LEU A 87 0.73 -9.51 -2.20
C LEU A 87 -0.46 -10.42 -2.44
N GLU A 88 -0.40 -11.61 -1.86
CA GLU A 88 -1.36 -12.69 -1.99
C GLU A 88 -1.89 -13.06 -0.62
N TYR A 89 -3.19 -12.85 -0.42
CA TYR A 89 -3.92 -13.33 0.74
C TYR A 89 -4.48 -14.73 0.48
N HIS A 90 -4.14 -15.67 1.35
CA HIS A 90 -4.53 -17.08 1.31
C HIS A 90 -5.53 -17.38 2.44
N PRO A 91 -6.85 -17.37 2.19
CA PRO A 91 -7.87 -17.65 3.23
C PRO A 91 -7.69 -19.01 3.90
N ALA A 92 -7.18 -20.00 3.16
CA ALA A 92 -6.90 -21.34 3.69
C ALA A 92 -5.80 -21.36 4.76
N LEU A 93 -5.07 -20.26 4.95
CA LEU A 93 -3.96 -20.12 5.89
C LEU A 93 -4.24 -19.08 6.98
N ASP A 94 -5.50 -18.66 7.17
CA ASP A 94 -5.89 -17.54 8.05
C ASP A 94 -5.38 -17.66 9.49
N ASP A 95 -5.30 -18.88 10.02
CA ASP A 95 -4.83 -19.14 11.38
C ASP A 95 -3.30 -19.21 11.49
N THR A 96 -2.58 -18.81 10.44
CA THR A 96 -1.11 -18.89 10.37
C THR A 96 -0.49 -17.53 10.07
N PRO A 97 0.80 -17.34 10.41
CA PRO A 97 1.56 -16.16 9.98
C PRO A 97 1.71 -16.04 8.46
N TYR A 98 1.43 -17.10 7.70
CA TYR A 98 1.61 -17.18 6.26
C TYR A 98 0.33 -16.86 5.47
N ARG A 99 -0.70 -16.30 6.14
CA ARG A 99 -1.96 -15.92 5.49
C ARG A 99 -1.78 -14.87 4.40
N VAL A 100 -0.74 -14.03 4.47
CA VAL A 100 -0.35 -13.12 3.39
C VAL A 100 1.11 -13.38 3.03
N LEU A 101 1.39 -13.51 1.73
CA LEU A 101 2.71 -13.74 1.18
C LEU A 101 2.97 -12.81 0.00
N GLY A 102 4.25 -12.51 -0.25
CA GLY A 102 4.67 -11.94 -1.53
C GLY A 102 4.69 -13.02 -2.61
N GLY A 103 4.12 -12.71 -3.78
CA GLY A 103 4.24 -13.53 -4.98
C GLY A 103 5.71 -13.68 -5.38
N ARG A 104 6.06 -14.80 -6.03
CA ARG A 104 7.44 -15.13 -6.43
C ARG A 104 7.88 -14.37 -7.69
N LEU A 105 7.66 -13.06 -7.71
CA LEU A 105 7.84 -12.24 -8.91
C LEU A 105 9.28 -12.20 -9.41
N GLY A 106 10.27 -12.32 -8.53
CA GLY A 106 11.66 -12.43 -8.96
C GLY A 106 11.89 -13.73 -9.73
N ALA A 107 11.45 -14.87 -9.21
CA ALA A 107 11.53 -16.15 -9.92
C ALA A 107 10.75 -16.14 -11.25
N VAL A 108 9.54 -15.55 -11.24
CA VAL A 108 8.68 -15.47 -12.42
C VAL A 108 9.30 -14.61 -13.52
N LEU A 109 9.87 -13.45 -13.16
CA LEU A 109 10.43 -12.50 -14.14
C LEU A 109 11.83 -12.90 -14.62
N THR A 110 12.54 -13.77 -13.89
CA THR A 110 13.83 -14.31 -14.33
C THR A 110 13.73 -15.71 -14.94
N ALA A 111 12.52 -16.26 -15.09
CA ALA A 111 12.32 -17.54 -15.75
C ALA A 111 12.91 -17.50 -17.17
N GLY A 112 13.77 -18.47 -17.48
CA GLY A 112 14.52 -18.53 -18.74
C GLY A 112 15.89 -17.86 -18.69
N ARG A 113 16.28 -17.19 -17.60
CA ARG A 113 17.62 -16.59 -17.42
C ARG A 113 18.63 -17.55 -16.80
N GLU A 114 18.26 -18.78 -16.48
CA GLU A 114 19.08 -19.75 -15.73
C GLU A 114 20.39 -20.15 -16.43
N HIS A 115 20.51 -19.84 -17.73
CA HIS A 115 21.71 -20.06 -18.53
C HIS A 115 22.70 -18.89 -18.49
N GLN A 116 22.30 -17.74 -17.93
CA GLN A 116 23.15 -16.57 -17.81
C GLN A 116 24.14 -16.77 -16.66
N PRO A 117 25.41 -16.32 -16.79
CA PRO A 117 26.45 -16.56 -15.79
C PRO A 117 26.05 -16.17 -14.36
N GLU A 118 25.31 -15.08 -14.23
CA GLU A 118 24.88 -14.51 -12.95
C GLU A 118 23.81 -15.36 -12.27
N PHE A 119 23.11 -16.20 -13.01
CA PHE A 119 22.05 -17.10 -12.52
C PHE A 119 22.53 -18.55 -12.37
N LEU A 120 23.80 -18.83 -12.62
CA LEU A 120 24.40 -20.14 -12.38
C LEU A 120 24.75 -20.30 -10.89
N PRO A 121 24.55 -21.49 -10.31
CA PRO A 121 24.95 -21.75 -8.93
C PRO A 121 26.47 -21.71 -8.79
N VAL A 122 26.94 -21.22 -7.66
CA VAL A 122 28.36 -21.18 -7.27
C VAL A 122 28.68 -22.27 -6.26
N ALA A 123 29.97 -22.64 -6.17
CA ALA A 123 30.40 -23.74 -5.30
C ALA A 123 30.37 -23.41 -3.79
N GLY A 124 30.29 -22.13 -3.42
CA GLY A 124 30.30 -21.67 -2.03
C GLY A 124 30.48 -20.16 -1.92
N ALA A 125 30.47 -19.64 -0.69
CA ALA A 125 30.67 -18.22 -0.42
C ALA A 125 32.15 -17.85 -0.30
N GLY A 126 32.51 -16.70 -0.89
CA GLY A 126 33.75 -16.00 -0.60
C GLY A 126 33.74 -15.34 0.79
N ALA A 127 34.88 -14.79 1.20
CA ALA A 127 35.00 -14.09 2.48
C ALA A 127 34.01 -12.91 2.56
N GLY A 128 33.18 -12.88 3.61
CA GLY A 128 32.19 -11.82 3.80
C GLY A 128 30.89 -12.00 3.02
N CYS A 129 30.63 -13.17 2.45
CA CYS A 129 29.35 -13.52 1.82
C CYS A 129 28.66 -14.68 2.56
N GLU A 130 27.35 -14.80 2.41
CA GLU A 130 26.55 -15.92 2.90
C GLU A 130 26.17 -16.83 1.73
N TYR A 131 26.29 -18.15 1.89
CA TYR A 131 25.93 -19.13 0.84
C TYR A 131 24.59 -19.79 1.15
N PHE A 132 23.70 -19.82 0.16
CA PHE A 132 22.37 -20.41 0.26
C PHE A 132 22.32 -21.72 -0.52
N ALA A 133 22.58 -22.83 0.18
CA ALA A 133 22.57 -24.17 -0.40
C ALA A 133 21.30 -24.55 -1.18
N PRO A 134 20.07 -24.09 -0.82
CA PRO A 134 18.86 -24.42 -1.57
C PRO A 134 18.85 -23.94 -3.02
N THR A 135 19.53 -22.82 -3.32
CA THR A 135 19.58 -22.24 -4.67
C THR A 135 20.99 -22.21 -5.26
N GLY A 136 22.02 -22.44 -4.44
CA GLY A 136 23.42 -22.41 -4.86
C GLY A 136 23.98 -21.00 -5.05
N HIS A 137 23.31 -19.97 -4.54
CA HIS A 137 23.72 -18.58 -4.71
C HIS A 137 24.30 -17.98 -3.44
N THR A 138 25.06 -16.90 -3.61
CA THR A 138 25.61 -16.15 -2.48
C THR A 138 25.00 -14.78 -2.31
N LEU A 139 25.09 -14.26 -1.09
CA LEU A 139 24.64 -12.91 -0.76
C LEU A 139 25.76 -12.18 -0.01
N CYS A 140 26.29 -11.13 -0.62
CA CYS A 140 27.37 -10.31 -0.07
C CYS A 140 26.82 -8.93 0.36
N ALA A 141 27.61 -8.18 1.13
CA ALA A 141 27.26 -6.77 1.39
C ALA A 141 27.28 -5.96 0.08
N PRO A 142 26.41 -4.95 -0.09
CA PRO A 142 25.46 -4.42 0.91
C PRO A 142 24.16 -5.22 1.05
N PHE A 143 23.79 -6.02 0.03
CA PHE A 143 22.50 -6.71 0.00
C PHE A 143 22.29 -7.71 1.13
N ARG A 144 23.33 -8.39 1.61
CA ARG A 144 23.24 -9.30 2.76
C ARG A 144 22.75 -8.61 4.02
N ASP A 145 23.33 -7.47 4.33
CA ASP A 145 23.06 -6.78 5.58
C ASP A 145 21.64 -6.23 5.56
N TRP A 146 21.22 -5.71 4.40
CA TRP A 146 19.87 -5.23 4.16
C TRP A 146 18.83 -6.36 4.18
N TRP A 147 19.09 -7.48 3.49
CA TRP A 147 18.20 -8.66 3.50
C TRP A 147 17.93 -9.13 4.92
N ARG A 148 18.98 -9.20 5.77
CA ARG A 148 18.87 -9.61 7.18
C ARG A 148 18.05 -8.61 8.00
N ASP A 149 18.26 -7.31 7.81
CA ASP A 149 17.59 -6.26 8.57
C ASP A 149 16.11 -6.10 8.21
N LYS A 150 15.74 -6.37 6.96
CA LYS A 150 14.43 -5.96 6.41
C LYS A 150 13.39 -7.05 6.26
N GLY A 151 13.75 -8.30 6.55
CA GLY A 151 12.77 -9.38 6.65
C GLY A 151 13.25 -10.74 6.15
N GLY A 152 14.41 -10.79 5.51
CA GLY A 152 15.10 -12.01 5.15
C GLY A 152 14.26 -12.97 4.33
N LEU A 153 14.38 -14.26 4.65
CA LEU A 153 13.77 -15.35 3.90
C LEU A 153 12.23 -15.23 3.81
N PRO A 154 11.49 -14.89 4.88
CA PRO A 154 10.04 -14.69 4.80
C PRO A 154 9.57 -13.65 3.77
N ILE A 155 10.33 -12.57 3.57
CA ILE A 155 9.90 -11.46 2.69
C ILE A 155 10.47 -11.62 1.27
N PHE A 156 11.77 -11.91 1.15
CA PHE A 156 12.47 -11.87 -0.13
C PHE A 156 12.65 -13.24 -0.76
N GLY A 157 12.67 -14.30 0.06
CA GLY A 157 13.07 -15.63 -0.36
C GLY A 157 14.57 -15.77 -0.54
N TYR A 158 14.97 -16.87 -1.18
CA TYR A 158 16.38 -17.16 -1.49
C TYR A 158 16.90 -16.31 -2.65
N PRO A 159 18.20 -16.00 -2.71
CA PRO A 159 18.83 -15.43 -3.90
C PRO A 159 18.74 -16.41 -5.08
N LEU A 160 18.50 -15.87 -6.26
CA LEU A 160 18.39 -16.59 -7.55
C LEU A 160 19.49 -16.20 -8.54
N SER A 161 20.28 -15.19 -8.20
CA SER A 161 21.43 -14.75 -8.98
C SER A 161 22.53 -14.32 -8.03
N GLU A 162 23.75 -14.15 -8.53
CA GLU A 162 24.76 -13.29 -7.93
C GLU A 162 24.40 -11.82 -8.17
N ALA A 163 25.13 -10.88 -7.54
CA ALA A 163 24.96 -9.46 -7.82
C ALA A 163 25.64 -9.08 -9.14
N PHE A 164 24.97 -8.30 -10.00
CA PHE A 164 25.47 -7.90 -11.32
C PHE A 164 24.89 -6.56 -11.78
N GLU A 165 25.45 -5.99 -12.84
CA GLU A 165 24.98 -4.71 -13.39
C GLU A 165 23.78 -4.89 -14.33
N GLU A 166 22.68 -4.19 -14.06
CA GLU A 166 21.49 -4.16 -14.92
C GLU A 166 20.80 -2.80 -14.81
N GLY A 167 20.45 -2.19 -15.94
CA GLY A 167 19.70 -0.93 -15.93
C GLY A 167 20.44 0.27 -15.30
N GLY A 168 21.76 0.18 -15.11
CA GLY A 168 22.58 1.21 -14.47
C GLY A 168 22.72 1.05 -12.95
N TYR A 169 22.21 -0.04 -12.38
CA TYR A 169 22.34 -0.38 -10.97
C TYR A 169 23.05 -1.72 -10.81
N THR A 170 23.79 -1.87 -9.70
CA THR A 170 24.09 -3.21 -9.21
C THR A 170 22.78 -3.80 -8.68
N VAL A 171 22.38 -4.96 -9.19
CA VAL A 171 21.16 -5.65 -8.82
C VAL A 171 21.43 -7.07 -8.35
N GLN A 172 20.50 -7.64 -7.59
CA GLN A 172 20.47 -9.07 -7.33
C GLN A 172 19.02 -9.55 -7.25
N TYR A 173 18.74 -10.69 -7.88
CA TYR A 173 17.41 -11.29 -7.90
C TYR A 173 17.24 -12.30 -6.77
N PHE A 174 16.05 -12.29 -6.18
CA PHE A 174 15.58 -13.22 -5.14
C PHE A 174 14.27 -13.84 -5.60
N GLU A 175 13.75 -14.83 -4.89
CA GLU A 175 12.48 -15.45 -5.27
C GLU A 175 11.32 -14.44 -5.41
N ARG A 176 11.26 -13.43 -4.52
CA ARG A 176 10.12 -12.49 -4.42
C ARG A 176 10.46 -11.05 -4.77
N ALA A 177 11.74 -10.74 -5.02
CA ALA A 177 12.21 -9.35 -5.17
C ALA A 177 13.43 -9.24 -6.10
N ARG A 178 13.68 -8.03 -6.60
CA ARG A 178 14.96 -7.59 -7.16
C ARG A 178 15.47 -6.47 -6.28
N PHE A 179 16.68 -6.59 -5.75
CA PHE A 179 17.33 -5.50 -5.03
C PHE A 179 18.10 -4.63 -6.02
N GLU A 180 18.08 -3.32 -5.81
CA GLU A 180 18.79 -2.32 -6.59
C GLU A 180 19.64 -1.49 -5.62
N TRP A 181 20.93 -1.34 -5.93
CA TRP A 181 21.85 -0.54 -5.13
C TRP A 181 21.93 0.90 -5.65
N HIS A 182 21.65 1.85 -4.77
CA HIS A 182 21.64 3.29 -4.98
C HIS A 182 22.73 3.97 -4.15
N PRO A 183 23.99 4.02 -4.63
CA PRO A 183 25.09 4.64 -3.90
C PRO A 183 24.89 6.14 -3.65
N GLU A 184 24.08 6.81 -4.46
CA GLU A 184 23.65 8.20 -4.27
C GLU A 184 22.87 8.43 -2.96
N ASN A 185 22.29 7.37 -2.39
CA ASN A 185 21.48 7.41 -1.17
C ASN A 185 22.27 7.01 0.09
N LEU A 186 23.61 6.88 0.02
CA LEU A 186 24.46 6.47 1.15
C LEU A 186 24.21 7.27 2.44
N GLY A 187 23.88 6.58 3.52
CA GLY A 187 23.60 7.13 4.84
C GLY A 187 22.12 7.47 5.09
N THR A 188 21.23 7.20 4.14
CA THR A 188 19.80 7.54 4.25
C THR A 188 18.91 6.36 4.65
N GLY A 189 19.44 5.13 4.55
CA GLY A 189 18.63 3.91 4.67
C GLY A 189 17.90 3.53 3.39
N TRP A 190 18.10 4.24 2.28
CA TRP A 190 17.54 3.97 0.95
C TRP A 190 18.60 3.54 -0.07
N GLU A 191 19.71 3.01 0.43
CA GLU A 191 20.81 2.58 -0.43
C GLU A 191 20.46 1.28 -1.15
N VAL A 192 19.57 0.47 -0.59
CA VAL A 192 18.97 -0.67 -1.29
C VAL A 192 17.48 -0.42 -1.41
N GLU A 193 16.99 -0.44 -2.64
CA GLU A 193 15.57 -0.37 -2.97
C GLU A 193 15.12 -1.65 -3.68
N LEU A 194 13.82 -1.94 -3.65
CA LEU A 194 13.28 -3.01 -4.48
C LEU A 194 12.87 -2.45 -5.84
N GLY A 195 13.23 -3.17 -6.90
CA GLY A 195 12.75 -2.93 -8.25
C GLY A 195 11.25 -3.09 -8.37
N HIS A 196 10.67 -2.47 -9.40
CA HIS A 196 9.22 -2.41 -9.61
C HIS A 196 8.63 -3.71 -10.21
N LEU A 197 8.94 -4.86 -9.61
CA LEU A 197 8.54 -6.16 -10.16
C LEU A 197 7.02 -6.35 -10.23
N GLY A 198 6.25 -5.67 -9.37
CA GLY A 198 4.80 -5.67 -9.45
C GLY A 198 4.29 -5.02 -10.72
N ILE A 199 4.85 -3.86 -11.09
CA ILE A 199 4.56 -3.19 -12.38
C ILE A 199 4.99 -4.07 -13.56
N ASP A 200 6.20 -4.62 -13.50
CA ASP A 200 6.77 -5.40 -14.59
C ASP A 200 5.95 -6.66 -14.86
N ASP A 201 5.55 -7.39 -13.80
CA ASP A 201 4.72 -8.57 -13.94
C ASP A 201 3.29 -8.25 -14.42
N ALA A 202 2.67 -7.17 -13.91
CA ALA A 202 1.36 -6.74 -14.36
C ALA A 202 1.32 -6.42 -15.87
N ARG A 203 2.38 -5.78 -16.38
CA ARG A 203 2.54 -5.50 -17.81
C ARG A 203 2.79 -6.77 -18.61
N ARG A 204 3.68 -7.65 -18.13
CA ARG A 204 4.07 -8.89 -18.81
C ARG A 204 2.89 -9.85 -18.98
N THR A 205 2.05 -9.97 -17.96
CA THR A 205 0.89 -10.88 -17.95
C THR A 205 -0.36 -10.26 -18.57
N GLY A 206 -0.36 -8.94 -18.80
CA GLY A 206 -1.54 -8.18 -19.20
C GLY A 206 -2.52 -7.93 -18.04
N ALA A 207 -2.17 -8.27 -16.79
CA ALA A 207 -2.99 -8.00 -15.62
C ALA A 207 -3.32 -6.50 -15.47
N SER A 208 -2.45 -5.62 -15.96
CA SER A 208 -2.69 -4.17 -15.98
C SER A 208 -3.93 -3.74 -16.81
N THR A 209 -4.56 -4.66 -17.54
CA THR A 209 -5.79 -4.40 -18.29
C THR A 209 -7.06 -4.85 -17.55
N LEU A 210 -6.92 -5.47 -16.39
CA LEU A 210 -8.04 -5.86 -15.53
C LEU A 210 -8.71 -4.63 -14.93
N ASP A 211 -10.02 -4.73 -14.65
CA ASP A 211 -10.77 -3.66 -13.98
C ASP A 211 -10.16 -3.25 -12.63
N ALA A 212 -9.45 -4.17 -11.96
CA ALA A 212 -8.74 -3.90 -10.73
C ALA A 212 -7.68 -2.80 -10.87
N PHE A 213 -7.12 -2.57 -12.06
CA PHE A 213 -6.13 -1.50 -12.31
C PHE A 213 -6.77 -0.16 -12.68
N ASN A 214 -8.09 -0.08 -12.80
CA ASN A 214 -8.77 1.20 -12.95
C ASN A 214 -8.65 1.99 -11.64
N ALA A 215 -8.41 3.29 -11.76
CA ALA A 215 -8.41 4.19 -10.61
C ALA A 215 -9.71 4.03 -9.82
N ALA A 216 -9.59 3.78 -8.52
CA ALA A 216 -10.71 3.82 -7.63
C ALA A 216 -11.21 5.26 -7.54
N THR A 217 -12.48 5.46 -7.85
CA THR A 217 -13.15 6.73 -7.57
C THR A 217 -13.39 6.79 -6.06
N PRO A 218 -12.70 7.66 -5.30
CA PRO A 218 -12.99 7.78 -3.90
C PRO A 218 -14.41 8.35 -3.80
N VAL A 219 -15.34 7.60 -3.23
CA VAL A 219 -16.65 8.15 -2.86
C VAL A 219 -16.43 9.02 -1.62
N MET A 220 -15.87 10.21 -1.85
CA MET A 220 -15.73 11.27 -0.85
C MET A 220 -17.12 11.76 -0.47
N THR A 221 -17.78 11.05 0.46
CA THR A 221 -19.01 11.56 1.06
C THR A 221 -18.60 12.66 2.04
N THR A 222 -18.53 13.90 1.57
CA THR A 222 -18.39 15.05 2.46
C THR A 222 -19.67 15.19 3.27
N LEU A 223 -19.68 14.69 4.51
CA LEU A 223 -20.74 15.02 5.46
C LEU A 223 -20.51 16.47 5.92
N ARG A 224 -21.11 17.45 5.23
CA ARG A 224 -21.12 18.85 5.68
C ARG A 224 -22.09 18.98 6.85
N VAL A 225 -21.57 19.11 8.07
CA VAL A 225 -22.35 19.62 9.21
C VAL A 225 -22.18 21.14 9.20
N ALA A 226 -23.24 21.88 8.91
CA ALA A 226 -23.22 23.35 8.93
C ALA A 226 -23.34 23.84 10.39
N THR A 227 -22.37 24.63 10.86
CA THR A 227 -22.49 25.42 12.09
C THR A 227 -21.98 26.83 11.84
N ASP A 228 -22.84 27.83 12.04
CA ASP A 228 -22.49 29.25 11.95
C ASP A 228 -21.57 29.66 13.11
N LEU A 229 -20.46 30.34 12.83
CA LEU A 229 -19.58 30.93 13.84
C LEU A 229 -19.09 32.32 13.40
N THR A 230 -19.30 33.32 14.27
CA THR A 230 -18.84 34.71 14.12
C THR A 230 -17.52 34.98 14.86
N ALA A 231 -16.62 35.68 14.15
CA ALA A 231 -15.31 36.33 14.40
C ALA A 231 -14.92 36.79 15.85
N SER A 232 -13.69 37.12 16.30
CA SER A 232 -12.31 37.47 15.82
C SER A 232 -11.41 37.67 17.10
N PRO A 233 -10.20 38.32 17.17
CA PRO A 233 -8.96 38.36 16.37
C PRO A 233 -7.62 38.19 17.18
N GLY A 234 -6.53 37.72 16.56
CA GLY A 234 -5.15 38.11 16.93
C GLY A 234 -4.08 36.99 17.16
N GLY A 235 -3.37 36.58 16.10
CA GLY A 235 -2.16 35.71 16.13
C GLY A 235 -2.16 34.65 15.01
N GLU A 236 -1.07 34.46 14.26
CA GLU A 236 -1.04 33.52 13.12
C GLU A 236 -0.95 32.06 13.56
N VAL A 237 -2.09 31.37 13.46
CA VAL A 237 -2.23 29.94 13.69
C VAL A 237 -2.23 29.21 12.34
N VAL A 238 -1.13 28.48 12.11
CA VAL A 238 -0.87 27.49 11.03
C VAL A 238 -1.89 26.37 10.88
N GLY A 239 -2.31 25.91 12.05
CA GLY A 239 -3.21 24.79 12.26
C GLY A 239 -3.30 24.45 13.75
N THR A 240 -4.29 23.64 14.11
CA THR A 240 -4.54 23.18 15.47
C THR A 240 -4.47 21.66 15.52
N LEU A 241 -3.91 21.10 16.60
CA LEU A 241 -4.10 19.67 16.87
C LEU A 241 -5.59 19.39 17.09
N ASN A 242 -6.06 18.16 16.90
CA ASN A 242 -7.47 17.77 17.12
C ASN A 242 -8.01 18.10 18.54
N ALA A 243 -7.14 18.47 19.48
CA ALA A 243 -7.48 19.00 20.81
C ALA A 243 -7.59 20.55 20.86
N GLY A 244 -7.61 21.24 19.73
CA GLY A 244 -7.71 22.70 19.62
C GLY A 244 -6.44 23.48 19.97
N THR A 245 -5.33 22.81 20.26
CA THR A 245 -4.06 23.48 20.62
C THR A 245 -3.38 24.03 19.36
N PRO A 246 -3.10 25.34 19.27
CA PRO A 246 -2.37 25.91 18.15
C PRO A 246 -0.95 25.35 18.06
N VAL A 247 -0.52 25.01 16.86
CA VAL A 247 0.83 24.51 16.61
C VAL A 247 1.52 25.29 15.50
N ARG A 248 2.84 25.37 15.59
CA ARG A 248 3.69 25.86 14.52
C ARG A 248 4.27 24.68 13.75
N VAL A 249 4.04 24.61 12.45
CA VAL A 249 4.74 23.65 11.57
C VAL A 249 6.16 24.17 11.34
N ILE A 250 7.16 23.31 11.56
CA ILE A 250 8.57 23.70 11.49
C ILE A 250 9.43 22.83 10.56
N ASP A 251 8.99 21.63 10.17
CA ASP A 251 9.63 20.76 9.15
C ASP A 251 8.59 19.78 8.53
N GLY A 252 8.93 19.17 7.38
CA GLY A 252 8.09 18.24 6.61
C GLY A 252 7.57 18.78 5.26
N PRO A 253 6.83 17.97 4.48
CA PRO A 253 6.35 16.62 4.83
C PRO A 253 7.43 15.52 4.69
N ARG A 254 7.31 14.48 5.54
CA ARG A 254 7.94 13.16 5.36
C ARG A 254 6.84 12.11 5.44
N SER A 255 6.52 11.50 4.30
CA SER A 255 5.24 10.78 4.13
C SER A 255 4.05 11.70 4.47
N ASP A 256 3.11 11.29 5.31
CA ASP A 256 1.94 12.08 5.73
C ASP A 256 2.20 12.91 7.00
N ARG A 257 3.45 13.02 7.47
CA ARG A 257 3.75 13.62 8.78
C ARG A 257 4.48 14.96 8.66
N TYR A 258 4.17 15.83 9.61
CA TYR A 258 4.73 17.16 9.78
C TYR A 258 5.38 17.28 11.16
N LEU A 259 6.54 17.93 11.23
CA LEU A 259 7.15 18.27 12.50
C LEU A 259 6.49 19.55 13.01
N VAL A 260 5.84 19.45 14.17
CA VAL A 260 5.13 20.57 14.77
C VAL A 260 5.71 20.91 16.14
N GLN A 261 5.59 22.19 16.50
CA GLN A 261 6.08 22.76 17.74
C GLN A 261 4.95 23.46 18.49
N THR A 262 4.83 23.14 19.78
CA THR A 262 3.99 23.81 20.79
C THR A 262 4.88 24.54 21.81
N PRO A 263 4.35 25.36 22.73
CA PRO A 263 5.13 26.03 23.79
C PRO A 263 5.84 25.12 24.82
N GLY A 264 5.94 23.81 24.59
CA GLY A 264 6.66 22.89 25.46
C GLY A 264 7.02 21.52 24.86
N ILE A 265 6.56 21.21 23.64
CA ILE A 265 6.76 19.90 22.99
C ILE A 265 7.00 20.11 21.49
N THR A 266 8.00 19.39 20.95
CA THR A 266 8.28 19.27 19.51
C THR A 266 8.15 17.81 19.10
N GLY A 267 7.41 17.52 18.03
CA GLY A 267 7.21 16.13 17.60
C GLY A 267 6.53 15.99 16.24
N TRP A 268 6.68 14.83 15.62
CA TRP A 268 6.06 14.50 14.34
C TRP A 268 4.60 14.11 14.53
N VAL A 269 3.70 14.71 13.76
CA VAL A 269 2.26 14.42 13.79
C VAL A 269 1.73 14.18 12.38
N ALA A 270 0.73 13.32 12.24
CA ALA A 270 0.12 13.03 10.95
C ALA A 270 -0.71 14.22 10.45
N PHE A 271 -0.81 14.39 9.13
CA PHE A 271 -1.57 15.46 8.50
C PHE A 271 -3.03 15.50 8.99
N SER A 272 -3.63 14.33 9.18
CA SER A 272 -5.00 14.14 9.69
C SER A 272 -5.20 14.53 11.15
N THR A 273 -4.12 14.70 11.91
CA THR A 273 -4.17 15.19 13.30
C THR A 273 -4.08 16.70 13.40
N LEU A 274 -3.88 17.38 12.27
CA LEU A 274 -3.84 18.82 12.12
C LEU A 274 -5.11 19.31 11.43
N SER A 275 -5.77 20.26 12.06
CA SER A 275 -6.81 21.07 11.44
C SER A 275 -6.17 22.33 10.86
N TRP A 276 -6.29 22.50 9.55
CA TRP A 276 -5.61 23.55 8.81
C TRP A 276 -6.54 24.74 8.57
N THR A 277 -6.02 25.94 8.77
CA THR A 277 -6.71 27.18 8.42
C THR A 277 -5.99 27.83 7.25
N ALA A 278 -6.60 27.78 6.07
CA ALA A 278 -6.11 28.53 4.92
C ALA A 278 -6.29 30.04 5.19
N ARG A 279 -5.24 30.82 4.91
CA ARG A 279 -5.32 32.27 4.89
C ARG A 279 -5.88 32.77 3.56
N PRO A 280 -6.56 33.93 3.53
CA PRO A 280 -6.98 34.56 2.29
C PRO A 280 -5.80 34.89 1.38
#